data_AF-A0A7G8DGW2-F1
#
_entry.id   AF-A0A7G8DGW2-F1
#
_cell.length_a   1.000
_cell.length_b   1.000
_cell.length_c   1.000
_cell.angle_alpha   90.00
_cell.angle_beta   90.00
_cell.angle_gamma   90.00
#
_symmetry.space_group_name_H-M   'P 1'
#
loop_
_entity.id
_entity.type
_entity.pdbx_description
1 polymer ?
#
loop_
_entity_poly.entity_id
_entity_poly.type
_entity_poly.pdbx_seq_one_letter_code
_entity_poly.pdbx_strand_id
1 'polypeptide(L)' 'MNSTFVKCQCFDPECQCRIEVTKAVMRNGKAFCSEGCADGHGCGCNRGLCPNAPIL' A
#
# COMPACT_ATOMS: atom_id res chain seq x y z
N MET A 1 1.11 9.92 -18.59
CA MET A 1 1.39 8.63 -17.92
C MET A 1 0.13 8.23 -17.17
N ASN A 2 -0.44 7.06 -17.47
CA ASN A 2 -1.64 6.58 -16.80
C ASN A 2 -1.20 5.87 -15.51
N SER A 3 -1.39 6.49 -14.36
CA SER A 3 -1.00 5.90 -13.08
C SER A 3 -1.96 4.77 -12.72
N THR A 4 -1.47 3.53 -12.71
CA THR A 4 -2.25 2.37 -12.26
C THR A 4 -2.24 2.32 -10.74
N PHE A 5 -3.42 2.32 -10.13
CA PHE A 5 -3.59 2.22 -8.68
C PHE A 5 -4.14 0.84 -8.31
N VAL A 6 -3.57 0.23 -7.28
CA VAL A 6 -4.01 -1.06 -6.74
C VAL A 6 -4.28 -0.95 -5.24
N LYS A 7 -5.10 -1.85 -4.70
CA LYS A 7 -5.29 -1.95 -3.26
C LYS A 7 -4.04 -2.58 -2.65
N CYS A 8 -3.59 -2.04 -1.52
CA CYS A 8 -2.52 -2.64 -0.74
C CYS A 8 -2.91 -4.06 -0.30
N GLN A 9 -2.04 -5.03 -0.54
CA GLN A 9 -2.25 -6.44 -0.20
C GLN A 9 -1.73 -6.79 1.20
N CYS A 10 -1.92 -5.86 2.14
CA CYS A 10 -1.55 -6.10 3.53
C CYS A 10 -2.41 -7.20 4.13
N PHE A 11 -1.88 -7.86 5.17
CA PHE A 11 -2.67 -8.81 5.96
C PHE A 11 -3.70 -8.10 6.86
N ASP A 12 -3.49 -6.81 7.13
CA ASP A 12 -4.38 -5.99 7.95
C ASP A 12 -5.71 -5.69 7.21
N PRO A 13 -6.87 -6.17 7.72
CA PRO A 13 -8.16 -5.99 7.04
C PRO A 13 -8.66 -4.54 7.05
N GLU A 14 -8.16 -3.70 7.95
CA GLU A 14 -8.50 -2.28 8.04
C GLU A 14 -7.69 -1.42 7.07
N CYS A 15 -6.66 -2.00 6.44
CA CYS A 15 -5.82 -1.33 5.44
C CYS A 15 -6.62 -1.08 4.14
N GLN A 16 -7.10 0.15 3.99
CA GLN A 16 -7.86 0.60 2.81
C GLN A 16 -7.01 1.38 1.79
N CYS A 17 -5.67 1.33 1.92
CA CYS A 17 -4.75 2.04 1.06
C CYS A 17 -4.90 1.66 -0.42
N ARG A 18 -5.07 2.66 -1.27
CA ARG A 18 -4.82 2.55 -2.71
C ARG A 18 -3.48 3.18 -3.02
N ILE A 19 -2.62 2.45 -3.71
CA ILE A 19 -1.24 2.85 -3.97
C ILE A 19 -0.94 2.80 -5.45
N GLU A 20 -0.11 3.73 -5.90
CA GLU A 20 0.37 3.73 -7.26
C GLU A 20 1.34 2.55 -7.45
N VAL A 21 1.08 1.69 -8.44
CA VAL A 21 1.87 0.47 -8.70
C VAL A 21 3.35 0.79 -8.90
N THR A 22 3.67 1.92 -9.53
CA THR A 22 5.03 2.37 -9.81
C THR A 22 5.80 2.84 -8.58
N LYS A 23 5.09 3.18 -7.49
CA LYS A 23 5.66 3.64 -6.21
C LYS A 23 5.42 2.65 -5.06
N ALA A 24 4.70 1.56 -5.34
CA ALA A 24 4.38 0.55 -4.35
C ALA A 24 5.62 -0.26 -3.97
N VAL A 25 5.66 -0.70 -2.71
CA VAL A 25 6.62 -1.71 -2.28
C VAL A 25 6.17 -3.04 -2.87
N MET A 26 6.95 -3.59 -3.81
CA MET A 26 6.67 -4.86 -4.46
C MET A 26 7.42 -5.99 -3.77
N ARG A 27 6.69 -6.97 -3.21
CA ARG A 27 7.26 -8.15 -2.54
C ARG A 27 6.47 -9.39 -2.93
N ASN A 28 7.16 -10.43 -3.41
CA ASN A 28 6.54 -11.70 -3.81
C ASN A 28 5.35 -11.54 -4.79
N GLY A 29 5.45 -10.59 -5.73
CA GLY A 29 4.39 -10.27 -6.69
C GLY A 29 3.18 -9.50 -6.12
N LYS A 30 3.24 -9.09 -4.86
CA LYS A 30 2.20 -8.28 -4.20
C LYS A 30 2.66 -6.85 -4.01
N ALA A 31 1.71 -5.92 -4.11
CA ALA A 31 1.93 -4.49 -3.94
C ALA A 31 1.50 -4.06 -2.52
N PHE A 32 2.41 -3.40 -1.81
CA PHE A 32 2.23 -2.96 -0.43
C PHE A 32 2.45 -1.46 -0.29
N CYS A 33 1.72 -0.85 0.64
CA CYS A 33 1.78 0.59 0.88
C CYS A 33 3.03 1.02 1.66
N SER A 34 3.62 0.11 2.42
CA SER A 34 4.80 0.29 3.25
C SER A 34 5.58 -1.03 3.36
N GLU A 35 6.86 -0.96 3.72
CA GLU A 35 7.67 -2.14 4.03
C GLU A 35 7.10 -2.91 5.22
N GLY A 36 6.63 -2.21 6.26
CA GLY A 36 5.95 -2.84 7.41
C GLY A 36 4.78 -3.73 7.00
N CYS A 37 3.97 -3.32 6.00
CA CYS A 37 2.93 -4.18 5.43
C CYS A 37 3.51 -5.41 4.73
N ALA A 38 4.58 -5.22 3.96
CA ALA A 38 5.20 -6.27 3.16
C ALA A 38 5.90 -7.32 4.05
N ASP A 39 6.46 -6.90 5.18
CA ASP A 39 7.13 -7.73 6.17
C ASP A 39 6.17 -8.28 7.25
N GLY A 40 4.87 -7.95 7.18
CA GLY A 40 3.84 -8.53 8.05
C GLY A 40 3.68 -7.85 9.41
N HIS A 41 4.27 -6.68 9.60
CA HIS A 41 4.15 -5.87 10.83
C HIS A 41 2.87 -5.02 10.88
N GLY A 42 1.99 -5.16 9.88
CA GLY A 42 0.74 -4.42 9.76
C GLY A 42 0.87 -3.15 8.93
N CYS A 43 -0.28 -2.57 8.59
CA CYS A 43 -0.34 -1.47 7.65
C CYS A 43 0.34 -0.20 8.19
N GLY A 44 0.22 0.06 9.51
CA GLY A 44 0.81 1.25 10.15
C GLY A 44 0.32 2.59 9.56
N CYS A 45 -0.57 2.52 8.56
CA CYS A 45 -1.19 3.64 7.91
C CYS A 45 -2.29 4.13 8.83
N ASN A 46 -1.96 5.09 9.69
CA ASN A 46 -2.95 5.73 10.55
C ASN A 46 -4.08 6.30 9.67
N ARG A 47 -5.27 5.68 9.70
CA ARG A 47 -6.54 6.27 9.24
C ARG A 47 -6.47 6.96 7.86
N GLY A 48 -5.98 6.24 6.85
CA GLY A 48 -6.00 6.71 5.46
C GLY A 48 -4.80 7.52 5.01
N LEU A 49 -3.83 7.82 5.89
CA LEU A 49 -2.53 8.37 5.50
C LEU A 49 -1.58 7.24 5.13
N CYS A 50 -1.75 6.73 3.90
CA CYS A 50 -0.80 5.78 3.35
C CYS A 50 0.33 6.58 2.68
N PRO A 51 1.62 6.31 2.97
CA PRO A 51 2.73 7.12 2.49
C PRO A 51 2.85 7.14 0.96
N ASN A 52 2.29 6.13 0.28
CA ASN A 52 2.23 6.00 -1.17
C ASN A 52 0.82 6.12 -1.75
N ALA A 53 -0.18 6.50 -0.94
CA ALA A 53 -1.49 6.84 -1.48
C ALA A 53 -1.40 8.18 -2.21
N PRO A 54 -2.06 8.32 -3.38
CA PRO A 54 -2.25 9.63 -3.96
C PRO A 54 -3.02 10.49 -2.94
N ILE A 55 -2.51 11.69 -2.67
CA ILE A 55 -3.29 12.73 -2.01
C ILE A 55 -4.40 13.07 -3.01
N LEU A 56 -5.62 12.64 -2.70
CA LEU A 56 -6.84 13.00 -3.43
C LEU A 56 -7.30 14.38 -3.02
#